data_AF-A0A3B3QQV0-F1
#
_entry.id   AF-A0A3B3QQV0-F1
#
_cell.length_a   1.000
_cell.length_b   1.000
_cell.length_c   1.000
_cell.angle_alpha   90.00
_cell.angle_beta   90.00
_cell.angle_gamma   90.00
#
_symmetry.space_group_name_H-M   'P 1'
#
loop_
_entity.id
_entity.type
_entity.pdbx_description
1 polymer ?
#
loop_
_entity_poly.entity_id
_entity_poly.type
_entity_poly.pdbx_seq_one_letter_code
_entity_poly.pdbx_strand_id
1 'polypeptide(L)'
;MDHGSDFHLPLVTGGCPRGRVGLWPTYGTLKACLPVLGWLPKYRYSWLQMDLIAGFTVGLTTVPQALAYAEVVGLPPQYGLYSAFMGGFIYCIFGTSKDVVLGPTAIMSLLCAPHVGHHPGHAVLLTFLCGVIQVIMALLRLGFLLDHISDSVIKGFTCAAAVTIVFGQLKNLLGVEDIPQQFFEQMYYTCMKIPEARPGDILMGALCLGMLVFLPKWLKSSGQNSDDRVSGSRRLQGLIWGLVTARSVLVVIIATCVGWFFDSSDYKFLTLTGEASQGLPPLKPPPFSETTSNGTVISFSDIVQNLEGGLVIIPLMGLLESIAIAKAYASQNDYRIDTNQEIFSIGLTNILGSFVSSYPVTGSFGRSAVNSQTGVCTPAGGIVTGTIVLLSLAFFMPFFHYIPKASLAAVIICSVAPMADHRVLPDLWRNRRMDLLPFLVTFLISFWAVPLGIVGGVSASGIMNIYKRTKSVQRSIKTLGNTQNI
;
A
#
# COMPACT_ATOMS: atom_id res chain seq x y z
N MET A 1 6.70 -29.24 15.25
CA MET A 1 6.71 -29.83 13.90
C MET A 1 6.52 -28.72 12.87
N ASP A 2 7.51 -28.54 12.00
CA ASP A 2 7.52 -27.60 10.89
C ASP A 2 6.38 -27.90 9.90
N HIS A 3 5.46 -26.95 9.75
CA HIS A 3 4.54 -26.89 8.61
C HIS A 3 4.58 -25.50 7.93
N GLY A 4 5.72 -24.82 8.02
CA GLY A 4 5.95 -23.52 7.37
C GLY A 4 6.57 -23.59 5.97
N SER A 5 6.95 -24.76 5.48
CA SER A 5 7.62 -24.93 4.19
C SER A 5 6.73 -25.69 3.21
N ASP A 6 6.07 -24.95 2.32
CA ASP A 6 5.60 -25.36 0.97
C ASP A 6 4.39 -24.53 0.47
N PHE A 7 4.43 -23.21 0.70
CA PHE A 7 3.52 -22.26 0.04
C PHE A 7 4.29 -21.37 -0.94
N HIS A 8 5.14 -21.97 -1.78
CA HIS A 8 5.72 -21.25 -2.92
C HIS A 8 4.76 -21.30 -4.10
N LEU A 9 4.05 -20.20 -4.34
CA LEU A 9 3.45 -19.92 -5.65
C LEU A 9 4.59 -19.68 -6.64
N PRO A 10 4.70 -20.41 -7.75
CA PRO A 10 5.50 -19.96 -8.87
C PRO A 10 4.69 -18.90 -9.60
N LEU A 11 4.66 -17.68 -9.04
CA LEU A 11 4.21 -16.49 -9.75
C LEU A 11 5.36 -16.05 -10.66
N VAL A 12 5.11 -16.17 -11.96
CA VAL A 12 5.90 -15.70 -13.11
C VAL A 12 7.38 -16.12 -13.12
N THR A 13 7.65 -17.37 -13.56
CA THR A 13 8.99 -17.80 -14.03
C THR A 13 9.18 -17.64 -15.55
N GLY A 14 8.26 -16.98 -16.24
CA GLY A 14 8.30 -16.86 -17.70
C GLY A 14 8.92 -15.55 -18.17
N GLY A 15 10.24 -15.51 -18.35
CA GLY A 15 10.84 -14.51 -19.25
C GLY A 15 10.26 -14.68 -20.66
N CYS A 16 9.90 -13.58 -21.31
CA CYS A 16 9.34 -13.57 -22.66
C CYS A 16 10.27 -14.29 -23.64
N PRO A 17 9.82 -15.34 -24.36
CA PRO A 17 10.64 -15.96 -25.39
C PRO A 17 10.80 -14.98 -26.56
N ARG A 18 12.03 -14.49 -26.75
CA ARG A 18 12.41 -13.77 -27.97
C ARG A 18 12.28 -14.72 -29.16
N GLY A 19 11.37 -14.40 -30.06
CA GLY A 19 11.39 -14.89 -31.44
C GLY A 19 10.27 -15.85 -31.83
N ARG A 20 9.18 -15.30 -32.37
CA ARG A 20 8.57 -15.64 -33.68
C ARG A 20 7.24 -14.91 -33.81
N VAL A 21 7.11 -14.09 -34.84
CA VAL A 21 5.88 -13.39 -35.21
C VAL A 21 4.93 -14.42 -35.83
N GLY A 22 4.03 -14.96 -35.02
CA GLY A 22 2.86 -15.71 -35.46
C GLY A 22 1.60 -14.93 -35.09
N LEU A 23 0.66 -14.78 -36.03
CA LEU A 23 -0.52 -13.90 -35.98
C LEU A 23 -1.58 -14.26 -34.92
N TRP A 24 -1.30 -15.20 -34.01
CA TRP A 24 -2.20 -15.63 -32.94
C TRP A 24 -1.47 -15.49 -31.60
N PRO A 25 -2.05 -14.87 -30.56
CA PRO A 25 -1.40 -14.77 -29.27
C PRO A 25 -1.24 -16.18 -28.68
N THR A 26 -0.01 -16.70 -28.72
CA THR A 26 0.36 -17.95 -28.07
C THR A 26 -0.04 -17.87 -26.60
N TYR A 27 -0.54 -18.96 -26.01
CA TYR A 27 -0.99 -19.01 -24.61
C TYR A 27 0.04 -18.42 -23.61
N GLY A 28 1.34 -18.54 -23.90
CA GLY A 28 2.41 -17.90 -23.13
C GLY A 28 2.40 -16.37 -23.15
N THR A 29 2.07 -15.74 -24.27
CA THR A 29 1.93 -14.28 -24.40
C THR A 29 0.69 -13.79 -23.66
N LEU A 30 -0.42 -14.53 -23.75
CA LEU A 30 -1.65 -14.21 -23.01
C LEU A 30 -1.43 -14.29 -21.49
N LYS A 31 -0.69 -15.32 -21.02
CA LYS A 31 -0.31 -15.50 -19.62
C LYS A 31 0.66 -14.42 -19.10
N ALA A 32 1.47 -13.84 -19.99
CA ALA A 32 2.34 -12.72 -19.64
C ALA A 32 1.56 -11.41 -19.48
N CYS A 33 0.53 -11.17 -20.30
CA CYS A 33 -0.33 -9.98 -20.20
C CYS A 33 -1.40 -10.07 -19.10
N LEU A 34 -1.85 -11.29 -18.77
CA LEU A 34 -2.89 -11.56 -17.78
C LEU A 34 -2.37 -12.50 -16.68
N PRO A 35 -1.74 -11.96 -15.62
CA PRO A 35 -1.26 -12.73 -14.47
C PRO A 35 -2.33 -13.62 -13.82
N VAL A 36 -3.62 -13.24 -13.91
CA VAL A 36 -4.75 -14.05 -13.45
C VAL A 36 -4.76 -15.47 -14.02
N LEU A 37 -4.38 -15.66 -15.29
CA LEU A 37 -4.32 -16.98 -15.91
C LEU A 37 -3.21 -17.87 -15.30
N GLY A 38 -2.26 -17.27 -14.59
CA GLY A 38 -1.19 -17.98 -13.89
C GLY A 38 -1.60 -18.54 -12.54
N TRP A 39 -2.33 -17.76 -11.73
CA TRP A 39 -2.69 -18.13 -10.36
C TRP A 39 -4.09 -18.73 -10.23
N LEU A 40 -5.06 -18.29 -11.04
CA LEU A 40 -6.45 -18.75 -10.94
C LEU A 40 -6.61 -20.27 -11.12
N PRO A 41 -5.93 -20.94 -12.07
CA PRO A 41 -6.02 -22.40 -12.21
C PRO A 41 -5.43 -23.19 -11.03
N LYS A 42 -4.58 -22.55 -10.22
CA LYS A 42 -3.93 -23.17 -9.05
C LYS A 42 -4.64 -22.83 -7.74
N TYR A 43 -5.77 -22.12 -7.83
CA TYR A 43 -6.48 -21.61 -6.67
C TYR A 43 -7.06 -22.75 -5.82
N ARG A 44 -6.79 -22.72 -4.52
CA ARG A 44 -7.25 -23.73 -3.56
C ARG A 44 -8.33 -23.15 -2.66
N TYR A 45 -9.25 -23.97 -2.20
CA TYR A 45 -10.31 -23.55 -1.27
C TYR A 45 -9.76 -22.96 0.04
N SER A 46 -8.62 -23.44 0.53
CA SER A 46 -7.94 -22.87 1.70
C SER A 46 -7.49 -21.42 1.48
N TRP A 47 -7.17 -21.04 0.25
CA TRP A 47 -6.78 -19.65 -0.08
C TRP A 47 -7.98 -18.72 -0.08
N LEU A 48 -9.17 -19.22 -0.43
CA LEU A 48 -10.40 -18.44 -0.34
C LEU A 48 -10.66 -17.91 1.07
N GLN A 49 -10.46 -18.76 2.08
CA GLN A 49 -10.63 -18.36 3.48
C GLN A 49 -9.64 -17.24 3.86
N MET A 50 -8.38 -17.36 3.45
CA MET A 50 -7.35 -16.36 3.74
C MET A 50 -7.60 -15.04 2.99
N ASP A 51 -7.93 -15.12 1.70
CA ASP A 51 -8.21 -13.95 0.87
C ASP A 51 -9.48 -13.22 1.33
N LEU A 52 -10.50 -13.95 1.84
CA LEU A 52 -11.69 -13.37 2.45
C LEU A 52 -11.36 -12.62 3.75
N ILE A 53 -10.61 -13.23 4.66
CA ILE A 53 -10.23 -12.58 5.94
C ILE A 53 -9.33 -11.37 5.67
N ALA A 54 -8.36 -11.50 4.76
CA ALA A 54 -7.47 -10.40 4.37
C ALA A 54 -8.25 -9.26 3.73
N GLY A 55 -9.09 -9.54 2.73
CA GLY A 55 -9.89 -8.53 2.07
C GLY A 55 -10.91 -7.87 3.00
N PHE A 56 -11.46 -8.58 3.97
CA PHE A 56 -12.33 -7.99 5.00
C PHE A 56 -11.58 -7.04 5.93
N THR A 57 -10.40 -7.45 6.39
CA THR A 57 -9.53 -6.61 7.23
C THR A 57 -9.11 -5.33 6.49
N VAL A 58 -8.67 -5.48 5.24
CA VAL A 58 -8.25 -4.36 4.41
C VAL A 58 -9.44 -3.46 4.07
N GLY A 59 -10.60 -4.02 3.75
CA GLY A 59 -11.82 -3.26 3.51
C GLY A 59 -12.22 -2.38 4.69
N LEU A 60 -12.29 -2.96 5.91
CA LEU A 60 -12.60 -2.21 7.13
C LEU A 60 -11.62 -1.09 7.44
N THR A 61 -10.33 -1.29 7.15
CA THR A 61 -9.31 -0.25 7.37
C THR A 61 -9.29 0.80 6.26
N THR A 62 -9.64 0.42 5.02
CA THR A 62 -9.61 1.30 3.85
C THR A 62 -10.70 2.37 3.90
N VAL A 63 -11.92 2.02 4.34
CA VAL A 63 -13.05 2.96 4.37
C VAL A 63 -12.75 4.26 5.15
N PRO A 64 -12.42 4.20 6.45
CA PRO A 64 -12.14 5.41 7.24
C PRO A 64 -10.92 6.19 6.73
N GLN A 65 -9.87 5.49 6.26
CA GLN A 65 -8.67 6.13 5.73
C GLN A 65 -8.96 6.90 4.44
N ALA A 66 -9.73 6.30 3.53
CA ALA A 66 -10.05 6.90 2.25
C ALA A 66 -10.88 8.19 2.42
N LEU A 67 -11.83 8.21 3.37
CA LEU A 67 -12.60 9.40 3.72
C LEU A 67 -11.67 10.56 4.14
N ALA A 68 -10.75 10.30 5.08
CA ALA A 68 -9.80 11.30 5.55
C ALA A 68 -8.84 11.78 4.45
N TYR A 69 -8.48 10.92 3.49
CA TYR A 69 -7.60 11.30 2.38
C TYR A 69 -8.29 12.20 1.34
N ALA A 70 -9.59 12.04 1.11
CA ALA A 70 -10.33 12.96 0.25
C ALA A 70 -10.40 14.38 0.85
N GLU A 71 -10.53 14.49 2.18
CA GLU A 71 -10.48 15.78 2.88
C GLU A 71 -9.13 16.46 2.73
N VAL A 72 -8.02 15.71 2.68
CA VAL A 72 -6.67 16.26 2.41
C VAL A 72 -6.56 16.88 1.02
N VAL A 73 -7.23 16.29 0.00
CA VAL A 73 -7.32 16.91 -1.34
C VAL A 73 -8.26 18.12 -1.33
N GLY A 74 -9.11 18.23 -0.31
CA GLY A 74 -10.18 19.21 -0.23
C GLY A 74 -11.39 18.85 -1.10
N LEU A 75 -11.62 17.55 -1.29
CA LEU A 75 -12.79 16.98 -1.99
C LEU A 75 -13.82 16.46 -0.98
N PRO A 76 -15.09 16.28 -1.39
CA PRO A 76 -16.07 15.61 -0.54
C PRO A 76 -15.57 14.20 -0.13
N PRO A 77 -15.76 13.78 1.15
CA PRO A 77 -15.17 12.54 1.68
C PRO A 77 -15.45 11.27 0.84
N GLN A 78 -16.64 11.19 0.26
CA GLN A 78 -17.08 10.11 -0.63
C GLN A 78 -16.15 9.86 -1.82
N TYR A 79 -15.44 10.87 -2.35
CA TYR A 79 -14.44 10.69 -3.42
C TYR A 79 -13.27 9.80 -2.99
N GLY A 80 -13.00 9.72 -1.69
CA GLY A 80 -12.06 8.77 -1.10
C GLY A 80 -12.48 7.34 -1.39
N LEU A 81 -13.72 7.01 -1.06
CA LEU A 81 -14.29 5.69 -1.26
C LEU A 81 -14.44 5.35 -2.74
N TYR A 82 -14.77 6.33 -3.59
CA TYR A 82 -14.80 6.16 -5.05
C TYR A 82 -13.45 5.74 -5.60
N SER A 83 -12.38 6.21 -4.98
CA SER A 83 -11.00 5.87 -5.36
C SER A 83 -10.52 4.56 -4.75
N ALA A 84 -11.23 3.98 -3.79
CA ALA A 84 -10.71 2.87 -2.99
C ALA A 84 -11.07 1.46 -3.50
N PHE A 85 -12.05 1.31 -4.39
CA PHE A 85 -12.52 -0.02 -4.81
C PHE A 85 -11.97 -0.50 -6.16
N MET A 86 -11.83 0.39 -7.15
CA MET A 86 -11.50 0.00 -8.54
C MET A 86 -10.17 -0.74 -8.61
N GLY A 87 -9.19 -0.29 -7.82
CA GLY A 87 -7.89 -0.93 -7.70
C GLY A 87 -7.97 -2.42 -7.34
N GLY A 88 -8.86 -2.82 -6.44
CA GLY A 88 -9.01 -4.23 -6.07
C GLY A 88 -9.44 -5.13 -7.24
N PHE A 89 -10.36 -4.64 -8.08
CA PHE A 89 -10.86 -5.39 -9.24
C PHE A 89 -9.83 -5.48 -10.37
N ILE A 90 -9.18 -4.37 -10.70
CA ILE A 90 -8.19 -4.32 -11.79
C ILE A 90 -6.91 -5.05 -11.39
N TYR A 91 -6.44 -4.84 -10.16
CA TYR A 91 -5.22 -5.47 -9.65
C TYR A 91 -5.35 -6.99 -9.54
N CYS A 92 -6.56 -7.52 -9.30
CA CYS A 92 -6.80 -8.96 -9.33
C CYS A 92 -6.47 -9.58 -10.70
N ILE A 93 -6.74 -8.85 -11.79
CA ILE A 93 -6.56 -9.34 -13.15
C ILE A 93 -5.13 -9.12 -13.65
N PHE A 94 -4.61 -7.91 -13.41
CA PHE A 94 -3.37 -7.43 -14.01
C PHE A 94 -2.19 -7.34 -13.05
N GLY A 95 -2.41 -7.37 -11.73
CA GLY A 95 -1.36 -7.27 -10.73
C GLY A 95 -0.49 -8.52 -10.63
N THR A 96 0.78 -8.33 -10.26
CA THR A 96 1.75 -9.42 -10.05
C THR A 96 2.09 -9.64 -8.58
N SER A 97 1.93 -8.62 -7.73
CA SER A 97 1.99 -8.80 -6.28
C SER A 97 0.70 -9.39 -5.74
N LYS A 98 0.79 -10.28 -4.75
CA LYS A 98 -0.36 -10.71 -3.94
C LYS A 98 -0.66 -9.76 -2.77
N ASP A 99 0.32 -8.95 -2.36
CA ASP A 99 0.27 -8.16 -1.12
C ASP A 99 -0.18 -6.72 -1.35
N VAL A 100 0.13 -6.15 -2.52
CA VAL A 100 -0.17 -4.75 -2.86
C VAL A 100 -1.67 -4.49 -2.88
N VAL A 101 -2.08 -3.42 -2.22
CA VAL A 101 -3.44 -2.88 -2.24
C VAL A 101 -3.43 -1.50 -2.86
N LEU A 102 -4.10 -1.34 -4.00
CA LEU A 102 -4.27 -0.06 -4.69
C LEU A 102 -5.41 0.78 -4.08
N GLY A 103 -5.27 2.11 -4.10
CA GLY A 103 -6.31 3.08 -3.77
C GLY A 103 -5.72 4.43 -3.37
N PRO A 104 -6.49 5.32 -2.72
CA PRO A 104 -5.96 6.61 -2.30
C PRO A 104 -4.88 6.46 -1.20
N THR A 105 -3.88 7.34 -1.22
CA THR A 105 -2.85 7.43 -0.18
C THR A 105 -2.68 8.86 0.31
N ALA A 106 -2.12 9.01 1.51
CA ALA A 106 -1.84 10.33 2.09
C ALA A 106 -0.92 11.17 1.18
N ILE A 107 0.15 10.56 0.66
CA ILE A 107 1.14 11.22 -0.20
C ILE A 107 0.48 11.65 -1.51
N MET A 108 -0.26 10.74 -2.16
CA MET A 108 -0.95 11.05 -3.40
C MET A 108 -1.97 12.17 -3.21
N SER A 109 -2.72 12.15 -2.10
CA SER A 109 -3.71 13.17 -1.78
C SER A 109 -3.07 14.54 -1.55
N LEU A 110 -1.96 14.59 -0.82
CA LEU A 110 -1.20 15.82 -0.58
C LEU A 110 -0.60 16.40 -1.88
N LEU A 111 -0.13 15.54 -2.78
CA LEU A 111 0.38 15.96 -4.09
C LEU A 111 -0.74 16.44 -5.02
N CYS A 112 -1.94 15.87 -4.92
CA CYS A 112 -3.08 16.28 -5.74
C CYS A 112 -3.69 17.61 -5.26
N ALA A 113 -3.71 17.86 -3.94
CA ALA A 113 -4.36 19.02 -3.32
C ALA A 113 -4.05 20.37 -4.01
N PRO A 114 -2.78 20.77 -4.24
CA PRO A 114 -2.48 22.06 -4.85
C PRO A 114 -2.91 22.18 -6.32
N HIS A 115 -3.03 21.06 -7.04
CA HIS A 115 -3.34 21.06 -8.48
C HIS A 115 -4.84 20.94 -8.77
N VAL A 116 -5.60 20.34 -7.86
CA VAL A 116 -7.04 20.13 -8.03
C VAL A 116 -7.85 21.37 -7.67
N GLY A 117 -7.35 22.20 -6.73
CA GLY A 117 -7.98 23.46 -6.36
C GLY A 117 -9.42 23.30 -5.82
N HIS A 118 -9.69 22.21 -5.09
CA HIS A 118 -11.03 21.86 -4.57
C HIS A 118 -12.11 21.54 -5.63
N HIS A 119 -11.75 21.43 -6.92
CA HIS A 119 -12.68 21.08 -7.99
C HIS A 119 -12.65 19.56 -8.27
N PRO A 120 -13.73 18.81 -7.98
CA PRO A 120 -13.72 17.36 -8.20
C PRO A 120 -13.50 16.97 -9.67
N GLY A 121 -13.95 17.78 -10.63
CA GLY A 121 -13.73 17.55 -12.05
C GLY A 121 -12.25 17.51 -12.43
N HIS A 122 -11.44 18.43 -11.88
CA HIS A 122 -10.00 18.46 -12.08
C HIS A 122 -9.31 17.20 -11.54
N ALA A 123 -9.72 16.73 -10.35
CA ALA A 123 -9.18 15.49 -9.78
C ALA A 123 -9.47 14.26 -10.65
N VAL A 124 -10.69 14.15 -11.15
CA VAL A 124 -11.10 13.01 -12.01
C VAL A 124 -10.36 13.04 -13.35
N LEU A 125 -10.23 14.22 -13.98
CA LEU A 125 -9.48 14.37 -15.22
C LEU A 125 -7.98 14.09 -15.03
N LEU A 126 -7.39 14.63 -13.96
CA LEU A 126 -6.01 14.36 -13.58
C LEU A 126 -5.76 12.86 -13.42
N THR A 127 -6.69 12.13 -12.80
CA THR A 127 -6.63 10.66 -12.65
C THR A 127 -6.60 9.95 -13.99
N PHE A 128 -7.49 10.35 -14.90
CA PHE A 128 -7.50 9.79 -16.24
C PHE A 128 -6.17 10.02 -16.97
N LEU A 129 -5.65 11.26 -16.94
CA LEU A 129 -4.39 11.62 -17.59
C LEU A 129 -3.19 10.91 -16.95
N CYS A 130 -3.16 10.79 -15.61
CA CYS A 130 -2.15 10.00 -14.91
C CYS A 130 -2.14 8.55 -15.37
N GLY A 131 -3.33 7.94 -15.50
CA GLY A 131 -3.48 6.57 -15.96
C GLY A 131 -3.02 6.39 -17.41
N VAL A 132 -3.37 7.33 -18.31
CA VAL A 132 -2.90 7.33 -19.71
C VAL A 132 -1.37 7.40 -19.78
N ILE A 133 -0.75 8.32 -19.02
CA ILE A 133 0.71 8.45 -18.98
C ILE A 133 1.35 7.14 -18.49
N GLN A 134 0.83 6.56 -17.41
CA GLN A 134 1.34 5.29 -16.88
C GLN A 134 1.18 4.13 -17.88
N VAL A 135 0.05 4.00 -18.56
CA VAL A 135 -0.12 2.98 -19.61
C VAL A 135 0.84 3.21 -20.76
N ILE A 136 1.05 4.45 -21.22
CA ILE A 136 2.05 4.77 -22.25
C ILE A 136 3.45 4.36 -21.78
N MET A 137 3.82 4.64 -20.53
CA MET A 137 5.10 4.21 -19.96
C MET A 137 5.26 2.68 -19.95
N ALA A 138 4.19 1.93 -19.62
CA ALA A 138 4.19 0.47 -19.68
C ALA A 138 4.33 -0.06 -21.12
N LEU A 139 3.64 0.56 -22.08
CA LEU A 139 3.73 0.20 -23.50
C LEU A 139 5.14 0.44 -24.06
N LEU A 140 5.79 1.53 -23.63
CA LEU A 140 7.19 1.82 -23.91
C LEU A 140 8.18 0.96 -23.10
N ARG A 141 7.67 0.05 -22.26
CA ARG A 141 8.43 -0.86 -21.40
C ARG A 141 9.39 -0.17 -20.45
N LEU A 142 9.05 1.04 -19.97
CA LEU A 142 9.91 1.84 -19.09
C LEU A 142 10.12 1.25 -17.69
N GLY A 143 9.45 0.14 -17.34
CA GLY A 143 9.69 -0.61 -16.11
C GLY A 143 11.14 -1.08 -15.93
N PHE A 144 11.91 -1.20 -17.02
CA PHE A 144 13.34 -1.54 -16.92
C PHE A 144 14.14 -0.52 -16.09
N LEU A 145 13.74 0.76 -16.07
CA LEU A 145 14.41 1.80 -15.28
C LEU A 145 14.25 1.53 -13.78
N LEU A 146 13.11 0.97 -13.41
CA LEU A 146 12.69 0.73 -12.04
C LEU A 146 13.12 -0.66 -11.57
N ASP A 147 13.45 -1.57 -12.50
CA ASP A 147 14.10 -2.85 -12.19
C ASP A 147 15.47 -2.67 -11.51
N HIS A 148 16.14 -1.54 -11.75
CA HIS A 148 17.48 -1.25 -11.21
C HIS A 148 17.50 -0.75 -9.76
N ILE A 149 16.35 -0.62 -9.09
CA ILE A 149 16.29 -0.31 -7.66
C ILE A 149 16.92 -1.47 -6.87
N SER A 150 17.99 -1.20 -6.12
CA SER A 150 18.71 -2.22 -5.36
C SER A 150 18.01 -2.63 -4.07
N ASP A 151 18.23 -3.87 -3.62
CA ASP A 151 17.65 -4.40 -2.38
C ASP A 151 17.94 -3.52 -1.16
N SER A 152 19.10 -2.89 -1.11
CA SER A 152 19.47 -1.99 0.00
C SER A 152 18.68 -0.69 0.00
N VAL A 153 18.31 -0.17 -1.17
CA VAL A 153 17.42 0.99 -1.28
C VAL A 153 16.02 0.58 -0.83
N ILE A 154 15.51 -0.56 -1.29
CA ILE A 154 14.19 -1.07 -0.88
C ILE A 154 14.13 -1.25 0.64
N LYS A 155 15.14 -1.89 1.25
CA LYS A 155 15.19 -2.08 2.71
C LYS A 155 15.30 -0.77 3.49
N GLY A 156 16.09 0.20 3.00
CA GLY A 156 16.20 1.52 3.62
C GLY A 156 14.87 2.27 3.57
N PHE A 157 14.20 2.20 2.42
CA PHE A 157 12.88 2.77 2.19
C PHE A 157 11.81 2.15 3.08
N THR A 158 11.74 0.82 3.18
CA THR A 158 10.74 0.12 4.01
C THR A 158 10.91 0.44 5.49
N CYS A 159 12.14 0.51 5.98
CA CYS A 159 12.40 0.89 7.37
C CYS A 159 11.95 2.33 7.66
N ALA A 160 12.25 3.28 6.77
CA ALA A 160 11.83 4.67 6.95
C ALA A 160 10.30 4.84 6.82
N ALA A 161 9.68 4.16 5.86
CA ALA A 161 8.23 4.13 5.70
C ALA A 161 7.55 3.54 6.94
N ALA A 162 8.08 2.44 7.49
CA ALA A 162 7.54 1.83 8.69
C ALA A 162 7.59 2.77 9.90
N VAL A 163 8.73 3.44 10.12
CA VAL A 163 8.86 4.45 11.19
C VAL A 163 7.88 5.60 10.97
N THR A 164 7.83 6.14 9.75
CA THR A 164 6.95 7.27 9.41
C THR A 164 5.48 6.91 9.63
N ILE A 165 5.05 5.71 9.26
CA ILE A 165 3.66 5.27 9.47
C ILE A 165 3.36 5.06 10.95
N VAL A 166 4.27 4.50 11.74
CA VAL A 166 4.05 4.29 13.18
C VAL A 166 3.89 5.62 13.91
N PHE A 167 4.77 6.60 13.67
CA PHE A 167 4.59 7.97 14.18
C PHE A 167 3.33 8.62 13.60
N GLY A 168 3.05 8.35 12.31
CA GLY A 168 1.83 8.62 11.56
C GLY A 168 0.54 8.35 12.35
N GLN A 169 0.50 7.19 13.00
CA GLN A 169 -0.66 6.68 13.73
C GLN A 169 -0.74 7.14 15.19
N LEU A 170 0.32 7.73 15.75
CA LEU A 170 0.35 8.13 17.17
C LEU A 170 -0.72 9.18 17.48
N LYS A 171 -1.02 10.09 16.54
CA LYS A 171 -2.10 11.08 16.67
C LYS A 171 -3.48 10.44 16.90
N ASN A 172 -3.76 9.35 16.18
CA ASN A 172 -5.00 8.60 16.28
C ASN A 172 -5.09 7.77 17.57
N LEU A 173 -3.94 7.33 18.12
CA LEU A 173 -3.87 6.69 19.45
C LEU A 173 -4.08 7.69 20.59
N LEU A 174 -3.59 8.92 20.43
CA LEU A 174 -3.73 9.98 21.43
C LEU A 174 -5.08 10.70 21.35
N GLY A 175 -5.84 10.52 20.26
CA GLY A 175 -7.11 11.23 20.04
C GLY A 175 -6.92 12.72 19.71
N VAL A 176 -5.77 13.08 19.15
CA VAL A 176 -5.41 14.47 18.84
C VAL A 176 -5.62 14.74 17.34
N GLU A 177 -6.25 15.86 17.04
CA GLU A 177 -6.60 16.29 15.69
C GLU A 177 -5.67 17.42 15.18
N ASP A 178 -5.76 17.74 13.89
CA ASP A 178 -4.98 18.79 13.22
C ASP A 178 -3.46 18.64 13.39
N ILE A 179 -2.95 17.46 13.01
CA ILE A 179 -1.50 17.21 12.94
C ILE A 179 -1.09 17.07 11.47
N PRO A 180 -0.08 17.83 11.01
CA PRO A 180 0.41 17.75 9.64
C PRO A 180 0.92 16.36 9.28
N GLN A 181 1.00 16.06 7.98
CA GLN A 181 1.38 14.74 7.46
C GLN A 181 2.90 14.58 7.28
N GLN A 182 3.66 15.68 7.24
CA GLN A 182 5.11 15.65 7.08
C GLN A 182 5.77 15.14 8.37
N PHE A 183 6.74 14.23 8.27
CA PHE A 183 7.24 13.47 9.42
C PHE A 183 7.79 14.34 10.56
N PHE A 184 8.61 15.34 10.24
CA PHE A 184 9.25 16.19 11.26
C PHE A 184 8.23 17.09 11.97
N GLU A 185 7.36 17.72 11.19
CA GLU A 185 6.24 18.50 11.73
C GLU A 185 5.31 17.61 12.55
N GLN A 186 4.97 16.42 12.05
CA GLN A 186 4.13 15.48 12.77
C GLN A 186 4.74 15.11 14.12
N MET A 187 6.03 14.80 14.18
CA MET A 187 6.71 14.49 15.44
C MET A 187 6.66 15.69 16.40
N TYR A 188 6.97 16.89 15.91
CA TYR A 188 6.97 18.11 16.71
C TYR A 188 5.58 18.44 17.29
N TYR A 189 4.56 18.52 16.42
CA TYR A 189 3.18 18.85 16.84
C TYR A 189 2.55 17.75 17.69
N THR A 190 2.85 16.47 17.42
CA THR A 190 2.37 15.36 18.27
C THR A 190 2.93 15.50 19.67
N CYS A 191 4.24 15.79 19.82
CA CYS A 191 4.87 16.02 21.12
C CYS A 191 4.29 17.25 21.84
N MET A 192 4.01 18.33 21.11
CA MET A 192 3.44 19.55 21.68
C MET A 192 2.00 19.35 22.18
N LYS A 193 1.18 18.58 21.45
CA LYS A 193 -0.23 18.33 21.78
C LYS A 193 -0.46 17.10 22.67
N ILE A 194 0.58 16.47 23.22
CA ILE A 194 0.44 15.38 24.21
C ILE A 194 -0.50 15.75 25.37
N PRO A 195 -0.48 16.99 25.93
CA PRO A 195 -1.39 17.37 27.01
C PRO A 195 -2.87 17.39 26.62
N GLU A 196 -3.20 17.50 25.33
CA GLU A 196 -4.58 17.48 24.80
C GLU A 196 -5.08 16.05 24.54
N ALA A 197 -4.25 15.04 24.83
CA ALA A 197 -4.58 13.66 24.51
C ALA A 197 -5.78 13.16 25.32
N ARG A 198 -6.68 12.45 24.63
CA ARG A 198 -7.91 11.90 25.20
C ARG A 198 -7.61 10.57 25.89
N PRO A 199 -7.87 10.42 27.20
CA PRO A 199 -7.58 9.17 27.91
C PRO A 199 -8.31 7.96 27.33
N GLY A 200 -9.52 8.16 26.79
CA GLY A 200 -10.30 7.08 26.19
C GLY A 200 -9.67 6.51 24.93
N ASP A 201 -9.16 7.35 24.04
CA ASP A 201 -8.46 6.89 22.83
C ASP A 201 -7.14 6.18 23.18
N ILE A 202 -6.40 6.68 24.19
CA ILE A 202 -5.18 6.03 24.68
C ILE A 202 -5.50 4.64 25.24
N LEU A 203 -6.50 4.55 26.11
CA LEU A 203 -6.91 3.27 26.71
C LEU A 203 -7.37 2.29 25.62
N MET A 204 -8.20 2.76 24.70
CA MET A 204 -8.72 1.93 23.61
C MET A 204 -7.61 1.43 22.69
N GLY A 205 -6.70 2.33 22.30
CA GLY A 205 -5.53 2.01 21.49
C GLY A 205 -4.59 1.03 22.18
N ALA A 206 -4.32 1.23 23.47
CA ALA A 206 -3.48 0.34 24.28
C ALA A 206 -4.10 -1.06 24.43
N LEU A 207 -5.42 -1.14 24.66
CA LEU A 207 -6.16 -2.41 24.72
C LEU A 207 -6.13 -3.14 23.37
N CYS A 208 -6.35 -2.42 22.26
CA CYS A 208 -6.28 -2.98 20.91
C CYS A 208 -4.87 -3.48 20.58
N LEU A 209 -3.83 -2.68 20.82
CA LEU A 209 -2.44 -3.08 20.63
C LEU A 209 -2.06 -4.29 21.49
N GLY A 210 -2.47 -4.26 22.77
CA GLY A 210 -2.30 -5.37 23.69
C GLY A 210 -2.94 -6.65 23.15
N MET A 211 -4.21 -6.59 22.77
CA MET A 211 -4.91 -7.74 22.19
C MET A 211 -4.21 -8.25 20.92
N LEU A 212 -3.82 -7.36 20.00
CA LEU A 212 -3.14 -7.77 18.76
C LEU A 212 -1.79 -8.45 19.02
N VAL A 213 -1.00 -7.99 19.99
CA VAL A 213 0.34 -8.53 20.29
C VAL A 213 0.29 -9.76 21.19
N PHE A 214 -0.58 -9.77 22.20
CA PHE A 214 -0.65 -10.85 23.19
C PHE A 214 -1.49 -12.04 22.72
N LEU A 215 -2.55 -11.83 21.95
CA LEU A 215 -3.44 -12.91 21.51
C LEU A 215 -2.70 -14.05 20.78
N PRO A 216 -1.80 -13.79 19.81
CA PRO A 216 -1.03 -14.87 19.16
C PRO A 216 -0.05 -15.57 20.11
N LYS A 217 0.55 -14.84 21.07
CA LYS A 217 1.49 -15.41 22.05
C LYS A 217 0.76 -16.31 23.04
N TRP A 218 -0.41 -15.87 23.50
CA TRP A 218 -1.24 -16.58 24.46
C TRP A 218 -1.85 -17.86 23.88
N LEU A 219 -2.38 -17.79 22.65
CA LEU A 219 -2.93 -18.97 21.96
C LEU A 219 -1.85 -20.00 21.60
N LYS A 220 -0.64 -19.57 21.24
CA LYS A 220 0.50 -20.50 21.03
C LYS A 220 0.96 -21.16 22.32
N SER A 221 1.02 -20.41 23.43
CA SER A 221 1.38 -20.96 24.74
C SER A 221 0.35 -21.98 25.25
N SER A 222 -0.95 -21.72 25.07
CA SER A 222 -2.01 -22.69 25.39
C SER A 222 -1.97 -23.94 24.50
N GLY A 223 -1.59 -23.81 23.23
CA GLY A 223 -1.49 -24.94 22.29
C GLY A 223 -0.25 -25.81 22.47
N GLN A 224 0.85 -25.27 23.00
CA GLN A 224 2.13 -25.99 23.15
C GLN A 224 2.20 -26.87 24.41
N ASN A 225 1.30 -26.65 25.39
CA ASN A 225 1.20 -27.50 26.59
C ASN A 225 0.42 -28.82 26.35
N SER A 226 0.05 -29.11 25.11
CA SER A 226 -0.72 -30.29 24.70
C SER A 226 0.04 -31.19 23.72
N ASP A 227 1.37 -31.24 23.85
CA ASP A 227 2.25 -31.99 22.94
C ASP A 227 2.24 -33.51 23.16
N ASP A 228 1.09 -34.15 23.49
CA ASP A 228 1.11 -35.62 23.45
C ASP A 228 -0.17 -36.47 23.31
N ARG A 229 -1.44 -36.04 23.47
CA ARG A 229 -2.51 -37.08 23.61
C ARG A 229 -3.90 -36.98 22.98
N VAL A 230 -4.30 -35.97 22.18
CA VAL A 230 -5.70 -35.96 21.69
C VAL A 230 -5.84 -35.69 20.19
N SER A 231 -6.00 -36.78 19.44
CA SER A 231 -6.40 -36.87 18.01
C SER A 231 -7.77 -36.21 17.69
N GLY A 232 -8.52 -35.76 18.71
CA GLY A 232 -9.86 -35.14 18.57
C GLY A 232 -9.90 -33.64 18.29
N SER A 233 -8.78 -32.89 18.33
CA SER A 233 -8.80 -31.42 18.36
C SER A 233 -8.45 -30.71 17.04
N ARG A 234 -8.40 -31.40 15.89
CA ARG A 234 -8.14 -30.75 14.58
C ARG A 234 -9.08 -29.56 14.30
N ARG A 235 -10.34 -29.66 14.74
CA ARG A 235 -11.31 -28.55 14.66
C ARG A 235 -10.94 -27.38 15.57
N LEU A 236 -10.53 -27.65 16.81
CA LEU A 236 -10.12 -26.62 17.76
C LEU A 236 -8.83 -25.91 17.31
N GLN A 237 -7.86 -26.64 16.77
CA GLN A 237 -6.65 -26.06 16.18
C GLN A 237 -6.97 -25.19 14.96
N GLY A 238 -7.89 -25.62 14.09
CA GLY A 238 -8.39 -24.82 12.98
C GLY A 238 -9.10 -23.53 13.44
N LEU A 239 -9.89 -23.60 14.51
CA LEU A 239 -10.54 -22.43 15.11
C LEU A 239 -9.53 -21.46 15.73
N ILE A 240 -8.55 -21.96 16.47
CA ILE A 240 -7.47 -21.16 17.06
C ILE A 240 -6.69 -20.43 15.96
N TRP A 241 -6.33 -21.14 14.89
CA TRP A 241 -5.62 -20.54 13.77
C TRP A 241 -6.48 -19.49 13.06
N GLY A 242 -7.76 -19.77 12.80
CA GLY A 242 -8.70 -18.80 12.23
C GLY A 242 -8.86 -17.54 13.08
N LEU A 243 -8.96 -17.69 14.41
CA LEU A 243 -9.02 -16.56 15.36
C LEU A 243 -7.74 -15.72 15.35
N VAL A 244 -6.57 -16.34 15.28
CA VAL A 244 -5.29 -15.63 15.21
C VAL A 244 -5.17 -14.86 13.89
N THR A 245 -5.59 -15.46 12.78
CA THR A 245 -5.57 -14.82 11.45
C THR A 245 -6.57 -13.65 11.38
N ALA A 246 -7.78 -13.83 11.92
CA ALA A 246 -8.83 -12.81 11.92
C ALA A 246 -8.70 -11.77 13.04
N ARG A 247 -7.62 -11.78 13.84
CA ARG A 247 -7.45 -10.91 15.01
C ARG A 247 -7.68 -9.42 14.70
N SER A 248 -7.19 -8.95 13.56
CA SER A 248 -7.31 -7.54 13.16
C SER A 248 -8.76 -7.15 12.89
N VAL A 249 -9.53 -8.04 12.23
CA VAL A 249 -10.97 -7.85 12.02
C VAL A 249 -11.72 -7.85 13.34
N LEU A 250 -11.46 -8.84 14.19
CA LEU A 250 -12.15 -9.01 15.48
C LEU A 250 -11.94 -7.79 16.38
N VAL A 251 -10.70 -7.30 16.45
CA VAL A 251 -10.38 -6.09 17.21
C VAL A 251 -11.18 -4.89 16.71
N VAL A 252 -11.27 -4.67 15.40
CA VAL A 252 -12.04 -3.55 14.83
C VAL A 252 -13.54 -3.71 15.10
N ILE A 253 -14.11 -4.90 14.94
CA ILE A 253 -15.54 -5.15 15.21
C ILE A 253 -15.87 -4.92 16.68
N ILE A 254 -15.07 -5.49 17.60
CA ILE A 254 -15.24 -5.30 19.05
C ILE A 254 -15.10 -3.81 19.39
N ALA A 255 -14.11 -3.13 18.82
CA ALA A 255 -13.91 -1.70 19.00
C ALA A 255 -15.09 -0.87 18.54
N THR A 256 -15.70 -1.24 17.41
CA THR A 256 -16.89 -0.58 16.87
C THR A 256 -18.09 -0.76 17.78
N CYS A 257 -18.27 -1.97 18.36
CA CYS A 257 -19.35 -2.22 19.33
C CYS A 257 -19.18 -1.39 20.61
N VAL A 258 -17.93 -1.27 21.09
CA VAL A 258 -17.59 -0.41 22.23
C VAL A 258 -17.83 1.07 21.91
N GLY A 259 -17.42 1.52 20.72
CA GLY A 259 -17.67 2.87 20.22
C GLY A 259 -19.17 3.20 20.18
N TRP A 260 -19.97 2.29 19.63
CA TRP A 260 -21.43 2.41 19.59
C TRP A 260 -22.06 2.51 20.98
N PHE A 261 -21.58 1.71 21.94
CA PHE A 261 -22.08 1.73 23.32
C PHE A 261 -21.81 3.06 24.03
N PHE A 262 -20.60 3.62 23.87
CA PHE A 262 -20.25 4.91 24.47
C PHE A 262 -20.94 6.10 23.79
N ASP A 263 -21.08 6.07 22.46
CA ASP A 263 -21.81 7.10 21.71
C ASP A 263 -23.30 7.12 22.07
N SER A 264 -23.92 5.95 22.22
CA SER A 264 -25.31 5.81 22.68
C SER A 264 -25.53 6.32 24.11
N SER A 265 -24.46 6.44 24.89
CA SER A 265 -24.49 6.95 26.27
C SER A 265 -24.20 8.46 26.35
N ASP A 266 -24.06 9.15 25.21
CA ASP A 266 -23.74 10.59 25.06
C ASP A 266 -22.41 11.02 25.71
N TYR A 267 -21.52 10.06 26.00
CA TYR A 267 -20.17 10.32 26.47
C TYR A 267 -19.21 10.34 25.27
N LYS A 268 -18.68 11.53 24.93
CA LYS A 268 -17.61 11.72 23.93
C LYS A 268 -16.25 11.22 24.43
N PHE A 269 -16.19 9.94 24.79
CA PHE A 269 -15.00 9.30 25.35
C PHE A 269 -13.98 8.88 24.28
N LEU A 270 -14.44 8.66 23.04
CA LEU A 270 -13.64 8.15 21.92
C LEU A 270 -13.73 9.06 20.71
N THR A 271 -12.65 9.15 19.95
CA THR A 271 -12.63 9.86 18.66
C THR A 271 -13.09 8.92 17.55
N LEU A 272 -14.34 9.13 17.12
CA LEU A 272 -15.02 8.36 16.10
C LEU A 272 -14.71 8.85 14.68
N THR A 273 -15.00 8.02 13.67
CA THR A 273 -14.68 8.32 12.27
C THR A 273 -15.55 9.45 11.69
N GLY A 274 -16.78 9.61 12.18
CA GLY A 274 -17.69 10.70 11.76
C GLY A 274 -18.69 10.29 10.68
N GLU A 275 -19.54 11.24 10.27
CA GLU A 275 -20.56 11.02 9.24
C GLU A 275 -19.99 11.22 7.85
N ALA A 276 -20.38 10.37 6.90
CA ALA A 276 -20.05 10.53 5.50
C ALA A 276 -21.26 10.21 4.62
N SER A 277 -21.37 10.92 3.50
CA SER A 277 -22.49 10.83 2.57
C SER A 277 -22.54 9.45 1.91
N GLN A 278 -23.73 8.87 1.88
CA GLN A 278 -24.02 7.66 1.13
C GLN A 278 -24.20 7.98 -0.36
N GLY A 279 -23.85 7.02 -1.22
CA GLY A 279 -24.10 7.14 -2.65
C GLY A 279 -23.06 6.39 -3.47
N LEU A 280 -23.52 5.49 -4.34
CA LEU A 280 -22.66 4.86 -5.32
C LEU A 280 -22.14 5.91 -6.32
N PRO A 281 -20.90 5.77 -6.81
CA PRO A 281 -20.34 6.69 -7.78
C PRO A 281 -21.16 6.66 -9.07
N PRO A 282 -21.47 7.82 -9.66
CA PRO A 282 -22.10 7.85 -10.96
C PRO A 282 -21.09 7.37 -12.02
N LEU A 283 -21.52 6.46 -12.89
CA LEU A 283 -20.74 6.07 -14.08
C LEU A 283 -20.79 7.21 -15.09
N LYS A 284 -19.71 8.00 -15.17
CA LYS A 284 -19.59 9.15 -16.07
C LYS A 284 -18.18 9.21 -16.65
N PRO A 285 -18.00 9.56 -17.92
CA PRO A 285 -16.66 9.78 -18.46
C PRO A 285 -15.97 10.95 -17.73
N PRO A 286 -14.62 10.96 -17.69
CA PRO A 286 -13.89 12.08 -17.11
C PRO A 286 -14.26 13.39 -17.82
N PRO A 287 -14.44 14.50 -17.08
CA PRO A 287 -14.87 15.76 -17.68
C PRO A 287 -13.72 16.37 -18.48
N PHE A 288 -13.88 16.46 -19.80
CA PHE A 288 -12.96 17.19 -20.68
C PHE A 288 -13.32 18.68 -20.81
N SER A 289 -14.44 19.10 -20.22
CA SER A 289 -14.87 20.49 -20.13
C SER A 289 -15.74 20.64 -18.88
N GLU A 290 -15.54 21.69 -18.10
CA GLU A 290 -16.30 21.94 -16.87
C GLU A 290 -16.99 23.30 -16.96
N THR A 291 -18.31 23.34 -16.77
CA THR A 291 -19.05 24.59 -16.62
C THR A 291 -19.05 24.99 -15.16
N THR A 292 -18.35 26.07 -14.81
CA THR A 292 -18.37 26.64 -13.46
C THR A 292 -19.80 27.07 -13.11
N SER A 293 -20.11 27.18 -11.82
CA SER A 293 -21.36 27.75 -11.29
C SER A 293 -21.70 29.15 -11.86
N ASN A 294 -20.69 29.88 -12.34
CA ASN A 294 -20.82 31.20 -12.98
C ASN A 294 -21.18 31.13 -14.48
N GLY A 295 -21.41 29.93 -15.04
CA GLY A 295 -21.76 29.73 -16.46
C GLY A 295 -20.56 29.76 -17.41
N THR A 296 -19.33 29.96 -16.91
CA THR A 296 -18.10 29.89 -17.70
C THR A 296 -17.74 28.45 -18.01
N VAL A 297 -17.63 28.13 -19.31
CA VAL A 297 -17.11 26.83 -19.76
C VAL A 297 -15.58 26.89 -19.70
N ILE A 298 -14.98 26.16 -18.77
CA ILE A 298 -13.54 25.92 -18.71
C ILE A 298 -13.22 24.84 -19.73
N SER A 299 -12.33 25.17 -20.68
CA SER A 299 -11.93 24.24 -21.73
C SER A 299 -10.91 23.21 -21.23
N PHE A 300 -10.75 22.09 -21.96
CA PHE A 300 -9.75 21.07 -21.65
C PHE A 300 -8.34 21.66 -21.48
N SER A 301 -7.94 22.59 -22.35
CA SER A 301 -6.62 23.21 -22.29
C SER A 301 -6.42 24.01 -21.01
N ASP A 302 -7.47 24.69 -20.53
CA ASP A 302 -7.39 25.50 -19.32
C ASP A 302 -7.26 24.60 -18.09
N ILE A 303 -8.00 23.49 -18.04
CA ILE A 303 -7.87 22.51 -16.95
C ILE A 303 -6.45 21.93 -16.96
N VAL A 304 -5.93 21.52 -18.12
CA VAL A 304 -4.57 20.98 -18.25
C VAL A 304 -3.51 21.99 -17.84
N GLN A 305 -3.69 23.27 -18.16
CA GLN A 305 -2.81 24.34 -17.71
C GLN A 305 -2.86 24.52 -16.19
N ASN A 306 -4.04 24.47 -15.58
CA ASN A 306 -4.23 24.56 -14.13
C ASN A 306 -3.63 23.36 -13.36
N LEU A 307 -3.56 22.19 -13.98
CA LEU A 307 -2.93 21.01 -13.39
C LEU A 307 -1.39 21.11 -13.33
N GLU A 308 -0.80 22.05 -14.08
CA GLU A 308 0.63 22.39 -14.10
C GLU A 308 1.58 21.17 -14.03
N GLY A 309 2.56 21.19 -13.12
CA GLY A 309 3.53 20.10 -12.90
C GLY A 309 2.91 18.82 -12.33
N GLY A 310 1.66 18.86 -11.87
CA GLY A 310 0.94 17.70 -11.36
C GLY A 310 0.83 16.58 -12.39
N LEU A 311 0.68 16.92 -13.67
CA LEU A 311 0.59 15.96 -14.78
C LEU A 311 1.83 15.08 -14.94
N VAL A 312 3.00 15.55 -14.52
CA VAL A 312 4.26 14.79 -14.60
C VAL A 312 4.60 14.16 -13.26
N ILE A 313 4.46 14.93 -12.17
CA ILE A 313 4.90 14.53 -10.83
C ILE A 313 4.02 13.40 -10.27
N ILE A 314 2.70 13.54 -10.39
CA ILE A 314 1.71 12.61 -9.79
C ILE A 314 1.79 11.20 -10.39
N PRO A 315 1.76 10.99 -11.73
CA PRO A 315 1.85 9.64 -12.28
C PRO A 315 3.21 8.99 -12.01
N LEU A 316 4.30 9.78 -12.05
CA LEU A 316 5.64 9.29 -11.74
C LEU A 316 5.76 8.89 -10.26
N MET A 317 5.23 9.69 -9.34
CA MET A 317 5.24 9.37 -7.92
C MET A 317 4.38 8.17 -7.58
N GLY A 318 3.17 8.06 -8.14
CA GLY A 318 2.34 6.88 -7.94
C GLY A 318 3.04 5.59 -8.37
N LEU A 319 3.68 5.63 -9.54
CA LEU A 319 4.45 4.51 -10.06
C LEU A 319 5.66 4.17 -9.18
N LEU A 320 6.44 5.16 -8.73
CA LEU A 320 7.57 4.94 -7.82
C LEU A 320 7.13 4.33 -6.49
N GLU A 321 6.06 4.86 -5.89
CA GLU A 321 5.52 4.37 -4.61
C GLU A 321 5.03 2.92 -4.73
N SER A 322 4.17 2.64 -5.71
CA SER A 322 3.58 1.31 -5.86
C SER A 322 4.61 0.24 -6.19
N ILE A 323 5.60 0.53 -7.05
CA ILE A 323 6.64 -0.45 -7.39
C ILE A 323 7.58 -0.69 -6.22
N ALA A 324 7.93 0.36 -5.46
CA ALA A 324 8.75 0.19 -4.27
C ALA A 324 8.04 -0.65 -3.20
N ILE A 325 6.71 -0.48 -3.03
CA ILE A 325 5.88 -1.35 -2.17
C ILE A 325 5.86 -2.78 -2.70
N ALA A 326 5.58 -2.97 -4.00
CA ALA A 326 5.52 -4.29 -4.62
C ALA A 326 6.84 -5.05 -4.42
N LYS A 327 7.98 -4.39 -4.68
CA LYS A 327 9.31 -4.96 -4.49
C LYS A 327 9.67 -5.21 -3.03
N ALA A 328 9.23 -4.34 -2.12
CA ALA A 328 9.41 -4.53 -0.68
C ALA A 328 8.77 -5.84 -0.21
N TYR A 329 7.49 -6.05 -0.54
CA TYR A 329 6.81 -7.28 -0.15
C TYR A 329 7.29 -8.50 -0.92
N ALA A 330 7.63 -8.36 -2.19
CA ALA A 330 8.25 -9.43 -2.97
C ALA A 330 9.58 -9.90 -2.38
N SER A 331 10.41 -8.96 -1.91
CA SER A 331 11.66 -9.28 -1.20
C SER A 331 11.41 -9.90 0.17
N GLN A 332 10.34 -9.51 0.88
CA GLN A 332 10.02 -10.03 2.21
C GLN A 332 9.38 -11.43 2.16
N ASN A 333 8.55 -11.69 1.15
CA ASN A 333 7.75 -12.91 0.99
C ASN A 333 8.30 -13.85 -0.09
N ASP A 334 9.52 -13.59 -0.60
CA ASP A 334 10.26 -14.41 -1.55
C ASP A 334 9.50 -14.77 -2.84
N TYR A 335 9.04 -13.74 -3.55
CA TYR A 335 8.49 -13.89 -4.90
C TYR A 335 8.98 -12.77 -5.84
N ARG A 336 8.62 -12.84 -7.12
CA ARG A 336 9.06 -11.89 -8.14
C ARG A 336 7.91 -11.01 -8.63
N ILE A 337 8.26 -9.78 -8.98
CA ILE A 337 7.36 -8.77 -9.55
C ILE A 337 7.79 -8.48 -10.98
N ASP A 338 6.82 -8.33 -11.88
CA ASP A 338 7.07 -7.76 -13.20
C ASP A 338 6.72 -6.28 -13.16
N THR A 339 7.76 -5.44 -13.18
CA THR A 339 7.62 -4.00 -13.03
C THR A 339 6.82 -3.36 -14.17
N ASN A 340 6.92 -3.85 -15.42
CA ASN A 340 6.12 -3.30 -16.52
C ASN A 340 4.64 -3.62 -16.35
N GLN A 341 4.33 -4.82 -15.86
CA GLN A 341 2.97 -5.24 -15.61
C GLN A 341 2.35 -4.47 -14.43
N GLU A 342 3.13 -4.17 -13.39
CA GLU A 342 2.69 -3.28 -12.29
C GLU A 342 2.34 -1.88 -12.80
N ILE A 343 3.18 -1.27 -13.64
CA ILE A 343 2.89 0.04 -14.24
C ILE A 343 1.58 0.00 -15.03
N PHE A 344 1.39 -1.04 -15.84
CA PHE A 344 0.17 -1.22 -16.63
C PHE A 344 -1.07 -1.34 -15.72
N SER A 345 -0.98 -2.13 -14.65
CA SER A 345 -2.06 -2.35 -13.69
C SER A 345 -2.49 -1.06 -12.99
N ILE A 346 -1.53 -0.25 -12.52
CA ILE A 346 -1.81 1.04 -11.88
C ILE A 346 -2.40 2.02 -12.89
N GLY A 347 -1.82 2.10 -14.10
CA GLY A 347 -2.31 2.99 -15.14
C GLY A 347 -3.76 2.67 -15.54
N LEU A 348 -4.06 1.39 -15.75
CA LEU A 348 -5.42 0.95 -16.06
C LEU A 348 -6.38 1.18 -14.89
N THR A 349 -5.93 1.01 -13.65
CA THR A 349 -6.72 1.33 -12.45
C THR A 349 -7.12 2.80 -12.44
N ASN A 350 -6.19 3.71 -12.73
CA ASN A 350 -6.45 5.15 -12.79
C ASN A 350 -7.38 5.50 -13.97
N ILE A 351 -7.16 4.92 -15.16
CA ILE A 351 -8.04 5.15 -16.32
C ILE A 351 -9.48 4.72 -15.99
N LEU A 352 -9.68 3.51 -15.48
CA LEU A 352 -11.03 3.00 -15.20
C LEU A 352 -11.64 3.63 -13.94
N GLY A 353 -10.81 4.00 -12.97
CA GLY A 353 -11.22 4.73 -11.77
C GLY A 353 -11.81 6.10 -12.10
N SER A 354 -11.32 6.79 -13.12
CA SER A 354 -11.87 8.11 -13.48
C SER A 354 -13.33 8.03 -13.94
N PHE A 355 -13.76 6.91 -14.54
CA PHE A 355 -15.16 6.70 -14.94
C PHE A 355 -16.13 6.54 -13.76
N VAL A 356 -15.60 6.32 -12.56
CA VAL A 356 -16.34 6.20 -11.29
C VAL A 356 -15.97 7.33 -10.34
N SER A 357 -15.53 8.48 -10.87
CA SER A 357 -15.18 9.68 -10.08
C SER A 357 -14.04 9.48 -9.06
N SER A 358 -13.08 8.61 -9.37
CA SER A 358 -11.83 8.47 -8.60
C SER A 358 -10.92 9.67 -8.80
N TYR A 359 -10.20 10.05 -7.74
CA TYR A 359 -8.97 10.85 -7.84
C TYR A 359 -7.74 9.92 -7.94
N PRO A 360 -6.50 10.41 -8.16
CA PRO A 360 -5.36 9.54 -8.45
C PRO A 360 -5.07 8.53 -7.34
N VAL A 361 -4.83 7.27 -7.73
CA VAL A 361 -4.57 6.16 -6.80
C VAL A 361 -3.23 5.50 -7.05
N THR A 362 -2.72 4.85 -6.01
CA THR A 362 -1.45 4.11 -5.99
C THR A 362 -1.47 2.99 -4.95
N GLY A 363 -0.38 2.22 -4.85
CA GLY A 363 -0.18 1.23 -3.80
C GLY A 363 -0.07 1.88 -2.43
N SER A 364 -0.67 1.29 -1.40
CA SER A 364 -0.62 1.79 -0.02
C SER A 364 0.19 0.90 0.89
N PHE A 365 1.20 1.46 1.56
CA PHE A 365 2.01 0.76 2.55
C PHE A 365 1.18 0.14 3.69
N GLY A 366 0.36 0.97 4.37
CA GLY A 366 -0.42 0.51 5.51
C GLY A 366 -1.40 -0.61 5.13
N ARG A 367 -2.14 -0.44 4.02
CA ARG A 367 -3.12 -1.43 3.56
C ARG A 367 -2.45 -2.72 3.07
N SER A 368 -1.34 -2.61 2.36
CA SER A 368 -0.56 -3.78 1.92
C SER A 368 0.09 -4.51 3.10
N ALA A 369 0.48 -3.80 4.16
CA ALA A 369 0.99 -4.40 5.39
C ALA A 369 -0.08 -5.21 6.11
N VAL A 370 -1.28 -4.66 6.24
CA VAL A 370 -2.45 -5.35 6.80
C VAL A 370 -2.78 -6.58 5.95
N ASN A 371 -2.77 -6.46 4.62
CA ASN A 371 -3.03 -7.55 3.69
C ASN A 371 -2.03 -8.70 3.84
N SER A 372 -0.72 -8.38 3.80
CA SER A 372 0.38 -9.33 3.97
C SER A 372 0.36 -10.00 5.36
N GLN A 373 0.16 -9.22 6.43
CA GLN A 373 0.10 -9.75 7.81
C GLN A 373 -1.09 -10.67 8.03
N THR A 374 -2.21 -10.43 7.34
CA THR A 374 -3.40 -11.29 7.42
C THR A 374 -3.22 -12.60 6.62
N GLY A 375 -2.10 -12.75 5.91
CA GLY A 375 -1.74 -13.99 5.22
C GLY A 375 -2.42 -14.14 3.87
N VAL A 376 -2.63 -13.04 3.14
CA VAL A 376 -3.17 -13.06 1.79
C VAL A 376 -2.39 -14.02 0.89
N CYS A 377 -3.12 -14.83 0.13
CA CYS A 377 -2.57 -15.86 -0.71
C CYS A 377 -2.50 -15.40 -2.17
N THR A 378 -3.49 -14.62 -2.62
CA THR A 378 -3.57 -14.16 -4.01
C THR A 378 -4.11 -12.74 -4.15
N PRO A 379 -3.94 -12.10 -5.33
CA PRO A 379 -4.59 -10.82 -5.64
C PRO A 379 -6.13 -10.82 -5.52
N ALA A 380 -6.78 -11.99 -5.45
CA ALA A 380 -8.23 -12.10 -5.29
C ALA A 380 -8.77 -11.46 -4.01
N GLY A 381 -7.94 -11.33 -2.96
CA GLY A 381 -8.32 -10.55 -1.76
C GLY A 381 -8.71 -9.11 -2.08
N GLY A 382 -8.19 -8.54 -3.17
CA GLY A 382 -8.58 -7.23 -3.68
C GLY A 382 -10.05 -7.13 -4.12
N ILE A 383 -10.63 -8.22 -4.66
CA ILE A 383 -12.06 -8.27 -5.02
C ILE A 383 -12.92 -8.11 -3.76
N VAL A 384 -12.54 -8.80 -2.69
CA VAL A 384 -13.26 -8.76 -1.40
C VAL A 384 -13.18 -7.35 -0.82
N THR A 385 -11.99 -6.74 -0.81
CA THR A 385 -11.78 -5.34 -0.40
C THR A 385 -12.67 -4.39 -1.20
N GLY A 386 -12.64 -4.47 -2.54
CA GLY A 386 -13.43 -3.60 -3.41
C GLY A 386 -14.93 -3.79 -3.22
N THR A 387 -15.38 -5.02 -3.02
CA THR A 387 -16.79 -5.34 -2.73
C THR A 387 -17.23 -4.74 -1.39
N ILE A 388 -16.40 -4.82 -0.35
CA ILE A 388 -16.71 -4.23 0.96
C ILE A 388 -16.79 -2.71 0.87
N VAL A 389 -15.89 -2.05 0.13
CA VAL A 389 -15.97 -0.60 -0.10
C VAL A 389 -17.26 -0.22 -0.82
N LEU A 390 -17.66 -0.97 -1.86
CA LEU A 390 -18.93 -0.75 -2.55
C LEU A 390 -20.15 -0.97 -1.65
N LEU A 391 -20.15 -2.04 -0.84
CA LEU A 391 -21.19 -2.30 0.15
C LEU A 391 -21.21 -1.21 1.23
N SER A 392 -20.06 -0.63 1.56
CA SER A 392 -19.96 0.48 2.50
C SER A 392 -20.67 1.71 1.96
N LEU A 393 -20.37 2.10 0.72
CA LEU A 393 -21.03 3.21 0.03
C LEU A 393 -22.54 3.03 -0.13
N ALA A 394 -23.00 1.80 -0.31
CA ALA A 394 -24.41 1.48 -0.53
C ALA A 394 -25.21 1.31 0.77
N PHE A 395 -24.63 0.72 1.81
CA PHE A 395 -25.38 0.27 2.99
C PHE A 395 -24.68 0.51 4.33
N PHE A 396 -23.35 0.35 4.40
CA PHE A 396 -22.68 0.29 5.71
C PHE A 396 -22.16 1.62 6.27
N MET A 397 -22.24 2.74 5.55
CA MET A 397 -21.77 4.05 6.06
C MET A 397 -22.22 4.39 7.49
N PRO A 398 -23.47 4.14 7.93
CA PRO A 398 -23.89 4.44 9.31
C PRO A 398 -23.11 3.62 10.36
N PHE A 399 -22.69 2.40 10.03
CA PHE A 399 -21.91 1.56 10.95
C PHE A 399 -20.45 2.03 11.06
N PHE A 400 -19.89 2.58 9.97
CA PHE A 400 -18.52 3.08 9.95
C PHE A 400 -18.32 4.33 10.82
N HIS A 401 -19.41 5.06 11.12
CA HIS A 401 -19.39 6.18 12.05
C HIS A 401 -18.78 5.79 13.40
N TYR A 402 -19.16 4.62 13.92
CA TYR A 402 -18.81 4.15 15.27
C TYR A 402 -17.40 3.57 15.39
N ILE A 403 -16.61 3.51 14.32
CA ILE A 403 -15.27 2.94 14.37
C ILE A 403 -14.33 3.93 15.08
N PRO A 404 -13.72 3.56 16.23
CA PRO A 404 -12.76 4.43 16.90
C PRO A 404 -11.46 4.53 16.11
N LYS A 405 -10.96 5.75 15.87
CA LYS A 405 -9.69 6.00 15.14
C LYS A 405 -8.50 5.29 15.80
N ALA A 406 -8.50 5.17 17.13
CA ALA A 406 -7.47 4.48 17.91
C ALA A 406 -7.35 2.98 17.59
N SER A 407 -8.46 2.31 17.26
CA SER A 407 -8.47 0.88 16.92
C SER A 407 -7.80 0.61 15.58
N LEU A 408 -8.06 1.46 14.58
CA LEU A 408 -7.44 1.41 13.25
C LEU A 408 -5.94 1.69 13.34
N ALA A 409 -5.56 2.69 14.14
CA ALA A 409 -4.17 3.03 14.42
C ALA A 409 -3.40 1.83 15.01
N ALA A 410 -4.00 1.14 15.98
CA ALA A 410 -3.43 -0.07 16.58
C ALA A 410 -3.20 -1.19 15.56
N VAL A 411 -4.19 -1.44 14.68
CA VAL A 411 -4.06 -2.43 13.60
C VAL A 411 -2.91 -2.07 12.66
N ILE A 412 -2.86 -0.83 12.17
CA ILE A 412 -1.82 -0.37 11.24
C ILE A 412 -0.43 -0.46 11.87
N ILE A 413 -0.25 -0.01 13.12
CA ILE A 413 1.02 -0.09 13.84
C ILE A 413 1.47 -1.56 13.96
N CYS A 414 0.55 -2.45 14.37
CA CYS A 414 0.87 -3.87 14.51
C CYS A 414 1.21 -4.53 13.17
N SER A 415 0.58 -4.11 12.07
CA SER A 415 0.84 -4.65 10.73
C SER A 415 2.14 -4.15 10.11
N VAL A 416 2.52 -2.89 10.38
CA VAL A 416 3.69 -2.26 9.78
C VAL A 416 4.97 -2.50 10.59
N ALA A 417 4.89 -2.68 11.92
CA ALA A 417 6.06 -2.89 12.76
C ALA A 417 7.02 -4.02 12.29
N PRO A 418 6.54 -5.18 11.79
CA PRO A 418 7.41 -6.23 11.25
C PRO A 418 8.19 -5.85 9.98
N MET A 419 7.84 -4.75 9.31
CA MET A 419 8.56 -4.26 8.12
C MET A 419 9.87 -3.56 8.49
N ALA A 420 10.00 -3.06 9.72
CA ALA A 420 11.22 -2.45 10.23
C ALA A 420 12.16 -3.53 10.78
N ASP A 421 12.91 -4.18 9.89
CA ASP A 421 13.89 -5.19 10.29
C ASP A 421 15.21 -4.53 10.78
N HIS A 422 15.37 -4.49 12.11
CA HIS A 422 16.56 -3.95 12.76
C HIS A 422 17.84 -4.76 12.49
N ARG A 423 17.72 -6.01 11.99
CA ARG A 423 18.88 -6.88 11.68
C ARG A 423 19.55 -6.49 10.36
N VAL A 424 18.84 -5.76 9.50
CA VAL A 424 19.38 -5.31 8.20
C VAL A 424 20.63 -4.45 8.37
N LEU A 425 20.65 -3.54 9.34
CA LEU A 425 21.77 -2.62 9.55
C LEU A 425 23.07 -3.34 9.95
N PRO A 426 23.10 -4.20 10.99
CA PRO A 426 24.31 -4.96 11.33
C PRO A 426 24.72 -5.93 10.21
N ASP A 427 23.77 -6.56 9.50
CA ASP A 427 24.09 -7.46 8.38
C ASP A 427 24.74 -6.72 7.21
N LEU A 428 24.22 -5.53 6.85
CA LEU A 428 24.84 -4.67 5.83
C LEU A 428 26.22 -4.19 6.27
N TRP A 429 26.38 -3.80 7.54
CA TRP A 429 27.68 -3.36 8.08
C TRP A 429 28.74 -4.46 8.07
N ARG A 430 28.37 -5.70 8.42
CA ARG A 430 29.30 -6.83 8.50
C ARG A 430 29.62 -7.42 7.13
N ASN A 431 28.63 -7.57 6.26
CA ASN A 431 28.78 -8.34 5.03
C ASN A 431 28.86 -7.47 3.77
N ARG A 432 28.21 -6.29 3.74
CA ARG A 432 28.04 -5.47 2.52
C ARG A 432 28.22 -3.97 2.79
N ARG A 433 29.37 -3.57 3.33
CA ARG A 433 29.67 -2.16 3.72
C ARG A 433 29.39 -1.12 2.63
N MET A 434 29.58 -1.48 1.37
CA MET A 434 29.31 -0.57 0.26
C MET A 434 27.81 -0.29 0.11
N ASP A 435 26.97 -1.28 0.36
CA ASP A 435 25.52 -1.14 0.15
C ASP A 435 24.83 -0.46 1.35
N LEU A 436 25.60 -0.16 2.40
CA LEU A 436 25.17 0.65 3.54
C LEU A 436 24.91 2.10 3.14
N LEU A 437 25.71 2.68 2.24
CA LEU A 437 25.54 4.08 1.85
C LEU A 437 24.19 4.32 1.14
N PRO A 438 23.81 3.57 0.09
CA PRO A 438 22.48 3.69 -0.50
C PRO A 438 21.35 3.46 0.51
N PHE A 439 21.51 2.48 1.42
CA PHE A 439 20.54 2.24 2.49
C PHE A 439 20.36 3.48 3.38
N LEU A 440 21.44 4.06 3.90
CA LEU A 440 21.40 5.22 4.79
C LEU A 440 20.86 6.47 4.09
N VAL A 441 21.29 6.72 2.85
CA VAL A 441 20.77 7.83 2.03
C VAL A 441 19.26 7.69 1.84
N THR A 442 18.79 6.49 1.48
CA THR A 442 17.35 6.22 1.33
C THR A 442 16.62 6.43 2.65
N PHE A 443 17.12 5.84 3.73
CA PHE A 443 16.48 5.87 5.04
C PHE A 443 16.33 7.30 5.58
N LEU A 444 17.40 8.11 5.50
CA LEU A 444 17.41 9.47 6.04
C LEU A 444 16.60 10.46 5.19
N ILE A 445 16.73 10.41 3.85
CA ILE A 445 16.00 11.33 2.97
C ILE A 445 14.50 11.03 2.96
N SER A 446 14.11 9.76 3.15
CA SER A 446 12.69 9.36 3.21
C SER A 446 11.90 10.06 4.32
N PHE A 447 12.55 10.53 5.39
CA PHE A 447 11.89 11.31 6.45
C PHE A 447 11.48 12.71 5.97
N TRP A 448 12.16 13.29 4.98
CA TRP A 448 11.75 14.58 4.43
C TRP A 448 10.56 14.41 3.47
N ALA A 449 10.73 13.48 2.52
CA ALA A 449 9.65 13.01 1.68
C ALA A 449 9.98 11.58 1.23
N VAL A 450 9.05 10.68 1.52
CA VAL A 450 9.15 9.24 1.23
C VAL A 450 9.63 8.98 -0.22
N PRO A 451 9.08 9.62 -1.26
CA PRO A 451 9.54 9.37 -2.63
C PRO A 451 10.93 9.95 -2.96
N LEU A 452 11.30 11.10 -2.37
CA LEU A 452 12.64 11.67 -2.53
C LEU A 452 13.72 10.73 -1.99
N GLY A 453 13.38 9.98 -0.92
CA GLY A 453 14.23 8.94 -0.38
C GLY A 453 14.59 7.87 -1.41
N ILE A 454 13.60 7.36 -2.15
CA ILE A 454 13.86 6.37 -3.23
C ILE A 454 14.77 6.96 -4.29
N VAL A 455 14.47 8.17 -4.78
CA VAL A 455 15.26 8.81 -5.85
C VAL A 455 16.71 9.02 -5.40
N GLY A 456 16.92 9.51 -4.18
CA GLY A 456 18.25 9.68 -3.58
C GLY A 456 18.99 8.35 -3.42
N GLY A 457 18.29 7.32 -2.95
CA GLY A 457 18.82 5.97 -2.80
C GLY A 457 19.29 5.33 -4.11
N VAL A 458 18.44 5.37 -5.14
CA VAL A 458 18.75 4.86 -6.48
C VAL A 458 19.93 5.62 -7.07
N SER A 459 19.95 6.94 -6.92
CA SER A 459 21.06 7.78 -7.39
C SER A 459 22.38 7.41 -6.72
N ALA A 460 22.40 7.27 -5.39
CA ALA A 460 23.58 6.85 -4.64
C ALA A 460 24.05 5.44 -5.04
N SER A 461 23.12 4.50 -5.20
CA SER A 461 23.40 3.14 -5.65
C SER A 461 23.99 3.12 -7.07
N GLY A 462 23.44 3.93 -7.97
CA GLY A 462 23.90 4.07 -9.35
C GLY A 462 25.32 4.63 -9.44
N ILE A 463 25.57 5.76 -8.77
CA ILE A 463 26.89 6.40 -8.70
C ILE A 463 27.94 5.42 -8.16
N MET A 464 27.61 4.70 -7.09
CA MET A 464 28.51 3.74 -6.49
C MET A 464 28.81 2.56 -7.41
N ASN A 465 27.82 2.04 -8.13
CA ASN A 465 28.01 0.96 -9.10
C ASN A 465 28.89 1.40 -10.28
N ILE A 466 28.72 2.62 -10.76
CA ILE A 466 29.59 3.22 -11.78
C ILE A 466 31.03 3.33 -11.25
N TYR A 467 31.22 3.89 -10.06
CA TYR A 467 32.53 4.02 -9.43
C TYR A 467 33.25 2.67 -9.27
N LYS A 468 32.55 1.63 -8.80
CA LYS A 468 33.09 0.27 -8.66
C LYS A 468 33.54 -0.29 -10.01
N ARG A 469 32.73 -0.13 -11.06
CA ARG A 469 33.08 -0.59 -12.42
C ARG A 469 34.31 0.13 -12.96
N THR A 470 34.37 1.46 -12.83
CA THR A 470 35.52 2.25 -13.29
C THR A 470 36.81 1.83 -12.58
N LYS A 471 36.77 1.64 -11.26
CA LYS A 471 37.93 1.18 -10.48
C LYS A 471 38.37 -0.24 -10.85
N SER A 472 37.42 -1.13 -11.16
CA SER A 472 37.73 -2.48 -11.62
C SER A 472 38.42 -2.45 -12.99
N VAL A 473 37.91 -1.67 -13.93
CA VAL A 473 38.50 -1.51 -15.27
C VAL A 473 39.92 -0.95 -15.17
N GLN A 474 40.14 0.08 -14.34
CA GLN A 474 41.48 0.64 -14.11
C GLN A 474 42.47 -0.39 -13.56
N ARG A 475 42.02 -1.29 -12.66
CA ARG A 475 42.86 -2.39 -12.17
C ARG A 475 43.21 -3.37 -13.28
N SER A 476 42.24 -3.78 -14.10
CA SER A 476 42.47 -4.67 -15.24
C SER A 476 43.47 -4.09 -16.24
N ILE A 477 43.36 -2.79 -16.56
CA ILE A 477 44.31 -2.10 -17.46
C ILE A 477 45.72 -2.09 -16.88
N LYS A 478 45.89 -1.79 -15.58
CA LYS A 478 47.20 -1.85 -14.92
C LYS A 478 47.81 -3.24 -14.92
N THR A 479 46.98 -4.29 -14.82
CA THR A 479 47.45 -5.67 -14.80
C THR A 479 47.98 -6.10 -16.17
N LEU A 480 47.26 -5.73 -17.25
CA LEU A 480 47.67 -5.97 -18.65
C LEU A 480 48.93 -5.19 -19.03
N GLY A 481 49.04 -3.93 -18.61
CA GLY A 481 50.25 -3.12 -18.85
C GLY A 481 51.50 -3.69 -18.17
N ASN A 482 51.36 -4.31 -16.98
CA ASN A 482 52.48 -4.99 -16.32
C ASN A 482 52.84 -6.34 -16.95
N THR A 483 51.93 -7.00 -17.68
CA THR A 483 52.22 -8.30 -18.33
C THR A 483 52.93 -8.14 -19.68
N GLN A 484 52.85 -6.96 -20.31
CA GLN A 484 53.61 -6.66 -21.54
C GLN A 484 55.04 -6.15 -21.29
N ASN A 485 55.37 -5.83 -20.04
CA ASN A 485 56.71 -5.36 -19.64
C ASN A 485 57.58 -6.47 -19.01
N ILE A 486 57.15 -7.74 -19.12
CA ILE A 486 57.89 -8.96 -18.77
C ILE A 486 58.05 -9.74 -20.07
#